data_AF-A0A3B9A0M1-F1
#
_entry.id   AF-A0A3B9A0M1-F1
#
_cell.length_a   1.000
_cell.length_b   1.000
_cell.length_c   1.000
_cell.angle_alpha   90.00
_cell.angle_beta   90.00
_cell.angle_gamma   90.00
#
_symmetry.space_group_name_H-M   'P 1'
#
loop_
_entity.id
_entity.type
_entity.pdbx_description
1 polymer ?
#
loop_
_entity_poly.entity_id
_entity_poly.type
_entity_poly.pdbx_seq_one_letter_code
_entity_poly.pdbx_strand_id
1 'polypeptide(L)'
;MKLGLATRFFLVLLAATALVACGMFVIMQWSIDRGFLRYVNTLELERLERLGGVLEDRYAAAGGWDFLRDEPLALPRLLVQSLPPGEPRPEHLDRLERRLERRQGRREQAPPPGMSHLFELRVQLLDSERRHLGGSRAPLPAEALTALRVQGETVGYLGLVPQKNLADVRQLRFLKEQKL
;
A
#
# COMPACT_ATOMS: atom_id res chain seq x y z
N MET A 1 -33.13 -43.50 -22.14
CA MET A 1 -32.38 -43.20 -23.39
C MET A 1 -30.96 -43.73 -23.23
N LYS A 2 -30.58 -44.79 -23.95
CA LYS A 2 -29.25 -45.42 -23.80
C LYS A 2 -28.24 -44.56 -24.56
N LEU A 3 -27.42 -43.79 -23.84
CA LEU A 3 -26.29 -43.05 -24.43
C LEU A 3 -25.43 -44.02 -25.23
N GLY A 4 -25.34 -43.80 -26.55
CA GLY A 4 -24.49 -44.58 -27.43
C GLY A 4 -23.04 -44.52 -26.99
N LEU A 5 -22.26 -45.57 -27.26
CA LEU A 5 -20.88 -45.69 -26.82
C LEU A 5 -20.04 -44.45 -27.23
N ALA A 6 -20.28 -43.93 -28.44
CA ALA A 6 -19.67 -42.70 -28.94
C ALA A 6 -19.96 -41.45 -28.08
N THR A 7 -21.19 -41.30 -27.59
CA THR A 7 -21.56 -40.17 -26.71
C THR A 7 -20.86 -40.28 -25.35
N ARG A 8 -20.63 -41.49 -24.84
CA ARG A 8 -19.89 -41.70 -23.59
C ARG A 8 -18.43 -41.28 -23.74
N PHE A 9 -17.77 -41.66 -24.84
CA PHE A 9 -16.39 -41.23 -25.13
C PHE A 9 -16.29 -39.72 -25.33
N PHE A 10 -17.23 -39.11 -26.07
CA PHE A 10 -17.27 -37.66 -26.27
C PHE A 10 -17.44 -36.91 -24.93
N LEU A 11 -18.33 -37.37 -24.05
CA LEU A 11 -18.54 -36.76 -22.74
C LEU A 11 -17.31 -36.89 -21.83
N VAL A 12 -16.62 -38.03 -21.83
CA VAL A 12 -15.38 -38.21 -21.06
C VAL A 12 -14.30 -37.27 -21.57
N LEU A 13 -14.14 -37.14 -22.89
CA LEU A 13 -13.16 -36.24 -23.49
C LEU A 13 -13.50 -34.77 -23.19
N LEU A 14 -14.77 -34.37 -23.31
CA LEU A 14 -15.26 -33.03 -22.98
C LEU A 14 -15.07 -32.71 -21.49
N ALA A 15 -15.38 -33.66 -20.60
CA ALA A 15 -15.18 -33.49 -19.16
C ALA A 15 -13.69 -33.36 -18.82
N ALA A 16 -12.83 -34.15 -19.47
CA ALA A 16 -11.39 -34.05 -19.28
C ALA A 16 -10.83 -32.69 -19.71
N THR A 17 -11.23 -32.17 -20.87
CA THR A 17 -10.78 -30.84 -21.34
C THR A 17 -11.35 -29.70 -20.49
N ALA A 18 -12.62 -29.78 -20.08
CA ALA A 18 -13.23 -28.81 -19.18
C ALA A 18 -12.58 -28.81 -17.80
N LEU A 19 -12.20 -29.98 -17.27
CA LEU A 19 -11.50 -30.11 -16.00
C LEU A 19 -10.13 -29.43 -16.06
N VAL A 20 -9.38 -29.65 -17.14
CA VAL A 20 -8.07 -28.99 -17.35
C VAL A 20 -8.25 -27.47 -17.45
N ALA A 21 -9.22 -26.98 -18.23
CA ALA A 21 -9.49 -25.55 -18.34
C ALA A 21 -9.90 -24.92 -17.00
N CYS A 22 -10.75 -25.59 -16.23
CA CYS A 22 -11.17 -25.15 -14.91
C CYS A 22 -9.99 -25.13 -13.92
N GLY A 23 -9.12 -26.15 -13.97
CA GLY A 23 -7.90 -26.21 -13.17
C GLY A 23 -6.95 -25.04 -13.48
N MET A 24 -6.71 -24.78 -14.77
CA MET A 24 -5.91 -23.62 -15.21
C MET A 24 -6.51 -22.30 -14.73
N PHE A 25 -7.83 -22.14 -14.82
CA PHE A 25 -8.53 -20.94 -14.36
C PHE A 25 -8.37 -20.72 -12.85
N VAL A 26 -8.55 -21.77 -12.04
CA VAL A 26 -8.39 -21.70 -10.57
C VAL A 26 -6.96 -21.34 -10.19
N ILE A 27 -5.97 -21.98 -10.82
CA ILE A 27 -4.55 -21.70 -10.58
C ILE A 27 -4.22 -20.25 -10.96
N MET A 28 -4.72 -19.78 -12.10
CA MET A 28 -4.52 -18.40 -12.55
C MET A 28 -5.13 -17.40 -11.56
N GLN A 29 -6.35 -17.64 -11.10
CA GLN A 29 -7.02 -16.80 -10.11
C GLN A 29 -6.24 -16.77 -8.78
N TRP A 30 -5.73 -17.90 -8.29
CA TRP A 30 -4.94 -17.94 -7.05
C TRP A 30 -3.55 -17.32 -7.19
N SER A 31 -2.92 -17.50 -8.35
CA SER A 31 -1.58 -16.99 -8.65
C SER A 31 -1.60 -15.46 -8.75
N ILE A 32 -2.59 -14.89 -9.44
CA ILE A 32 -2.76 -13.42 -9.54
C ILE A 32 -2.96 -12.83 -8.15
N ASP A 33 -3.78 -13.47 -7.33
CA ASP A 33 -4.12 -12.96 -6.00
C ASP A 33 -2.89 -12.86 -5.10
N ARG A 34 -2.13 -13.95 -4.98
CA ARG A 34 -0.92 -13.98 -4.13
C ARG A 34 0.23 -13.20 -4.74
N GLY A 35 0.39 -13.26 -6.06
CA GLY A 35 1.46 -12.58 -6.79
C GLY A 35 1.30 -11.06 -6.74
N PHE A 36 0.07 -10.57 -6.91
CA PHE A 36 -0.20 -9.13 -6.94
C PHE A 36 0.01 -8.46 -5.57
N LEU A 37 -0.40 -9.10 -4.46
CA LEU A 37 -0.16 -8.55 -3.12
C LEU A 37 1.34 -8.39 -2.84
N ARG A 38 2.14 -9.39 -3.24
CA ARG A 38 3.60 -9.34 -3.13
C ARG A 38 4.17 -8.19 -3.96
N TYR A 39 3.73 -8.08 -5.21
CA TYR A 39 4.14 -7.00 -6.10
C TYR A 39 3.84 -5.61 -5.53
N VAL A 40 2.62 -5.39 -5.03
CA VAL A 40 2.23 -4.11 -4.41
C VAL A 40 3.08 -3.81 -3.18
N ASN A 41 3.27 -4.79 -2.29
CA ASN A 41 4.11 -4.60 -1.10
C ASN A 41 5.57 -4.27 -1.46
N THR A 42 6.15 -4.90 -2.49
CA THR A 42 7.50 -4.58 -2.96
C THR A 42 7.56 -3.15 -3.53
N LEU A 43 6.60 -2.75 -4.36
CA LEU A 43 6.54 -1.42 -4.93
C LEU A 43 6.38 -0.33 -3.85
N GLU A 44 5.54 -0.58 -2.85
CA GLU A 44 5.36 0.32 -1.71
C GLU A 44 6.62 0.41 -0.84
N LEU A 45 7.40 -0.67 -0.70
CA LEU A 45 8.67 -0.65 0.02
C LEU A 45 9.71 0.22 -0.70
N GLU A 46 9.82 0.11 -2.02
CA GLU A 46 10.67 1.01 -2.82
C GLU A 46 10.24 2.48 -2.68
N ARG A 47 8.93 2.72 -2.60
CA ARG A 47 8.38 4.06 -2.34
C ARG A 47 8.75 4.56 -0.94
N LEU A 48 8.70 3.68 0.06
CA LEU A 48 9.10 3.98 1.44
C LEU A 48 10.58 4.36 1.52
N GLU A 49 11.45 3.66 0.80
CA GLU A 49 12.89 3.96 0.72
C GLU A 49 13.15 5.34 0.11
N ARG A 50 12.45 5.69 -0.98
CA ARG A 50 12.53 7.04 -1.57
C ARG A 50 12.09 8.12 -0.59
N LEU A 51 10.98 7.88 0.13
CA LEU A 51 10.51 8.79 1.17
C LEU A 51 11.55 8.95 2.29
N GLY A 52 12.21 7.85 2.67
CA GLY A 52 13.29 7.84 3.66
C GLY A 52 14.43 8.77 3.26
N GLY A 53 14.94 8.66 2.03
CA GLY A 53 16.01 9.54 1.54
C GLY A 53 15.61 11.03 1.57
N VAL A 54 14.38 11.36 1.16
CA VAL A 54 13.88 12.74 1.24
C VAL A 54 13.80 13.23 2.69
N LEU A 55 13.39 12.39 3.62
CA LEU A 55 13.34 12.74 5.05
C LEU A 55 14.75 12.93 5.63
N GLU A 56 15.72 12.09 5.24
CA GLU A 56 17.13 12.22 5.63
C GLU A 56 17.73 13.54 5.13
N ASP A 57 17.50 13.90 3.87
CA ASP A 57 17.96 15.17 3.29
C ASP A 57 17.36 16.38 4.02
N ARG A 58 16.05 16.33 4.30
CA ARG A 58 15.35 17.40 5.03
C ARG A 58 15.81 17.51 6.47
N TYR A 59 16.06 16.38 7.13
CA TYR A 59 16.62 16.34 8.47
C TYR A 59 18.04 16.94 8.49
N ALA A 60 18.89 16.57 7.53
CA ALA A 60 20.24 17.10 7.41
C ALA A 60 20.25 18.63 7.19
N ALA A 61 19.31 19.13 6.39
CA ALA A 61 19.18 20.57 6.11
C ALA A 61 18.61 21.37 7.30
N ALA A 62 17.63 20.80 8.02
CA ALA A 62 16.96 21.47 9.15
C ALA A 62 17.71 21.29 10.48
N GLY A 63 18.59 20.28 10.59
CA GLY A 63 19.31 19.93 11.82
C GLY A 63 18.46 19.20 12.87
N GLY A 64 17.25 18.78 12.54
CA GLY A 64 16.33 18.14 13.47
C GLY A 64 14.96 17.86 12.87
N TRP A 65 14.06 17.28 13.67
CA TRP A 65 12.66 17.02 13.30
C TRP A 65 11.72 18.23 13.49
N ASP A 66 12.26 19.40 13.84
CA ASP A 66 11.44 20.57 14.16
C ASP A 66 10.63 21.05 12.95
N PHE A 67 11.10 20.83 11.71
CA PHE A 67 10.30 21.10 10.51
C PHE A 67 8.98 20.32 10.44
N LEU A 68 8.88 19.16 11.10
CA LEU A 68 7.62 18.40 11.22
C LEU A 68 6.75 18.88 12.38
N ARG A 69 7.36 19.50 13.40
CA ARG A 69 6.67 20.04 14.57
C ARG A 69 6.09 21.41 14.29
N ASP A 70 6.87 22.26 13.61
CA ASP A 70 6.51 23.63 13.24
C ASP A 70 5.45 23.63 12.13
N GLU A 71 5.57 22.71 11.18
CA GLU A 71 4.61 22.55 10.10
C GLU A 71 3.98 21.16 10.16
N PRO A 72 2.81 20.99 10.82
CA PRO A 72 2.14 19.69 10.88
C PRO A 72 1.86 19.12 9.48
N LEU A 73 1.70 19.98 8.48
CA LEU A 73 1.44 19.63 7.08
C LEU A 73 2.67 19.11 6.31
N ALA A 74 3.88 19.23 6.86
CA ALA A 74 5.10 18.83 6.17
C ALA A 74 5.10 17.33 5.84
N LEU A 75 4.71 16.47 6.79
CA LEU A 75 4.69 15.03 6.55
C LEU A 75 3.62 14.61 5.51
N PRO A 76 2.34 15.01 5.62
CA PRO A 76 1.33 14.72 4.59
C PRO A 76 1.78 15.15 3.19
N ARG A 77 2.41 16.31 3.04
CA ARG A 77 2.92 16.79 1.75
C ARG A 77 4.02 15.91 1.20
N LEU A 78 4.99 15.52 2.02
CA LEU A 78 6.07 14.61 1.61
C LEU A 78 5.51 13.23 1.22
N LEU A 79 4.51 12.74 1.94
CA LEU A 79 3.80 11.50 1.61
C LEU A 79 3.11 11.59 0.25
N VAL A 80 2.41 12.69 -0.03
CA VAL A 80 1.73 12.91 -1.32
C VAL A 80 2.75 13.11 -2.46
N GLN A 81 3.86 13.79 -2.23
CA GLN A 81 4.91 13.98 -3.23
C GLN A 81 5.64 12.67 -3.59
N SER A 82 5.66 11.71 -2.68
CA SER A 82 6.25 10.38 -2.94
C SER A 82 5.40 9.47 -3.84
N LEU A 83 4.22 9.90 -4.31
CA LEU A 83 3.34 9.09 -5.17
C LEU A 83 4.06 8.64 -6.45
N PRO A 84 3.81 7.41 -6.94
CA PRO A 84 4.32 6.98 -8.23
C PRO A 84 3.80 7.89 -9.36
N PRO A 85 4.64 8.26 -10.35
CA PRO A 85 4.19 9.03 -11.50
C PRO A 85 3.11 8.26 -12.28
N GLY A 86 1.92 8.84 -12.43
CA GLY A 86 0.78 8.24 -13.16
C GLY A 86 -0.51 8.04 -12.33
N GLU A 87 -0.50 8.32 -11.03
CA GLU A 87 -1.67 8.35 -10.16
C GLU A 87 -2.26 9.80 -9.98
N PRO A 88 -3.51 9.96 -9.52
CA PRO A 88 -4.52 10.81 -10.18
C PRO A 88 -4.38 12.33 -10.04
N ARG A 89 -4.96 13.02 -11.05
CA ARG A 89 -5.35 14.44 -11.20
C ARG A 89 -5.21 15.35 -9.95
N PRO A 90 -4.76 16.62 -10.11
CA PRO A 90 -4.48 17.54 -9.00
C PRO A 90 -5.60 17.64 -7.95
N GLU A 91 -6.87 17.59 -8.34
CA GLU A 91 -8.01 17.65 -7.41
C GLU A 91 -8.12 16.49 -6.39
N HIS A 92 -7.60 15.30 -6.71
CA HIS A 92 -7.62 14.16 -5.80
C HIS A 92 -6.51 14.26 -4.77
N LEU A 93 -5.36 14.81 -5.18
CA LEU A 93 -4.23 15.08 -4.30
C LEU A 93 -4.60 16.11 -3.24
N ASP A 94 -5.21 17.24 -3.64
CA ASP A 94 -5.69 18.26 -2.69
C ASP A 94 -6.75 17.71 -1.73
N ARG A 95 -7.61 16.81 -2.21
CA ARG A 95 -8.61 16.15 -1.36
C ARG A 95 -7.95 15.18 -0.38
N LEU A 96 -6.97 14.41 -0.81
CA LEU A 96 -6.22 13.48 0.04
C LEU A 96 -5.43 14.25 1.08
N GLU A 97 -4.67 15.27 0.67
CA GLU A 97 -3.92 16.18 1.54
C GLU A 97 -4.85 16.71 2.63
N ARG A 98 -5.89 17.49 2.28
CA ARG A 98 -6.89 18.04 3.23
C ARG A 98 -7.54 17.00 4.15
N ARG A 99 -7.58 15.73 3.75
CA ARG A 99 -8.12 14.65 4.57
C ARG A 99 -7.08 14.15 5.57
N LEU A 100 -5.82 14.02 5.15
CA LEU A 100 -4.68 13.73 6.01
C LEU A 100 -4.49 14.85 7.04
N GLU A 101 -4.58 16.12 6.65
CA GLU A 101 -4.44 17.27 7.59
C GLU A 101 -5.47 17.19 8.72
N ARG A 102 -6.76 17.02 8.35
CA ARG A 102 -7.87 16.90 9.31
C ARG A 102 -7.69 15.72 10.26
N ARG A 103 -7.05 14.66 9.79
CA ARG A 103 -6.82 13.43 10.54
C ARG A 103 -5.59 13.52 11.45
N GLN A 104 -4.58 14.30 11.09
CA GLN A 104 -3.44 14.56 11.98
C GLN A 104 -3.86 15.40 13.20
N GLY A 105 -4.78 16.35 13.02
CA GLY A 105 -5.38 17.10 14.13
C GLY A 105 -6.32 16.25 15.01
N ARG A 106 -7.00 15.26 14.42
CA ARG A 106 -7.80 14.27 15.15
C ARG A 106 -6.96 13.04 15.50
N ARG A 107 -6.20 13.16 16.61
CA ARG A 107 -5.56 12.01 17.27
C ARG A 107 -6.58 10.85 17.35
N GLU A 108 -6.20 9.67 16.85
CA GLU A 108 -6.83 8.35 17.12
C GLU A 108 -8.11 7.94 16.36
N GLN A 109 -8.10 7.91 15.04
CA GLN A 109 -9.07 7.03 14.35
C GLN A 109 -8.34 6.07 13.43
N ALA A 110 -8.74 4.80 13.39
CA ALA A 110 -8.31 3.86 12.35
C ALA A 110 -8.66 4.43 10.97
N PRO A 111 -7.97 4.04 9.88
CA PRO A 111 -8.34 4.46 8.54
C PRO A 111 -9.83 4.17 8.31
N PRO A 112 -10.60 5.07 7.66
CA PRO A 112 -11.96 4.75 7.26
C PRO A 112 -11.97 3.45 6.43
N PRO A 113 -13.03 2.64 6.52
CA PRO A 113 -13.22 1.50 5.64
C PRO A 113 -13.03 1.91 4.17
N GLY A 114 -12.27 1.12 3.41
CA GLY A 114 -11.97 1.42 2.00
C GLY A 114 -10.84 2.42 1.76
N MET A 115 -10.16 2.93 2.81
CA MET A 115 -8.93 3.73 2.69
C MET A 115 -7.71 3.07 3.34
N SER A 116 -7.90 1.90 3.96
CA SER A 116 -6.83 1.06 4.50
C SER A 116 -5.75 0.78 3.47
N HIS A 117 -6.07 0.69 2.19
CA HIS A 117 -5.09 0.41 1.14
C HIS A 117 -4.16 1.59 0.83
N LEU A 118 -4.48 2.82 1.22
CA LEU A 118 -3.67 3.99 0.88
C LEU A 118 -2.32 3.95 1.59
N PHE A 119 -1.25 4.10 0.83
CA PHE A 119 0.13 4.10 1.33
C PHE A 119 0.32 5.17 2.42
N GLU A 120 -0.20 6.36 2.20
CA GLU A 120 -0.03 7.55 3.05
C GLU A 120 -0.62 7.35 4.45
N LEU A 121 -1.64 6.48 4.58
CA LEU A 121 -2.27 6.14 5.85
C LEU A 121 -1.58 4.98 6.58
N ARG A 122 -0.63 4.31 5.93
CA ARG A 122 0.07 3.13 6.41
C ARG A 122 1.53 3.37 6.74
N VAL A 123 2.09 4.51 6.32
CA VAL A 123 3.42 4.96 6.71
C VAL A 123 3.41 5.43 8.16
N GLN A 124 4.40 5.01 8.93
CA GLN A 124 4.65 5.41 10.31
C GLN A 124 6.04 6.04 10.40
N LEU A 125 6.14 7.22 11.01
CA LEU A 125 7.41 7.90 11.25
C LEU A 125 7.65 8.05 12.75
N LEU A 126 8.84 7.62 13.20
CA LEU A 126 9.29 7.67 14.59
C LEU A 126 10.63 8.41 14.68
N ASP A 127 10.89 9.04 15.83
CA ASP A 127 12.19 9.64 16.14
C ASP A 127 13.23 8.56 16.56
N SER A 128 14.46 8.99 16.87
CA SER A 128 15.55 8.12 17.31
C SER A 128 15.24 7.37 18.62
N GLU A 129 14.35 7.91 19.46
CA GLU A 129 13.85 7.28 20.69
C GLU A 129 12.61 6.38 20.43
N ARG A 130 12.24 6.17 19.16
CA ARG A 130 11.02 5.46 18.72
C ARG A 130 9.71 6.12 19.16
N ARG A 131 9.72 7.40 19.49
CA ARG A 131 8.50 8.17 19.76
C ARG A 131 7.84 8.55 18.44
N HIS A 132 6.51 8.54 18.44
CA HIS A 132 5.72 8.82 17.24
C HIS A 132 5.86 10.28 16.82
N LEU A 133 6.37 10.51 15.60
CA LEU A 133 6.43 11.84 14.98
C LEU A 133 5.24 12.09 14.07
N GLY A 134 4.77 11.07 13.33
CA GLY A 134 3.64 11.24 12.43
C GLY A 134 3.22 9.98 11.66
N GLY A 135 2.12 10.09 10.92
CA GLY A 135 1.55 9.00 10.15
C GLY A 135 0.78 7.99 11.00
N SER A 136 0.73 6.74 10.53
CA SER A 136 0.08 5.60 11.17
C SER A 136 0.63 5.33 12.57
N ARG A 137 -0.27 4.98 13.49
CA ARG A 137 0.04 4.49 14.84
C ARG A 137 -0.19 2.99 14.99
N ALA A 138 -0.41 2.29 13.87
CA ALA A 138 -0.57 0.84 13.92
C ALA A 138 0.70 0.19 14.51
N PRO A 139 0.56 -0.86 15.31
CA PRO A 139 1.71 -1.56 15.86
C PRO A 139 2.48 -2.22 14.73
N LEU A 140 3.78 -1.93 14.67
CA LEU A 140 4.74 -2.56 13.78
C LEU A 140 5.81 -3.28 14.61
N PRO A 141 6.23 -4.49 14.20
CA PRO A 141 7.35 -5.16 14.83
C PRO A 141 8.66 -4.42 14.48
N ALA A 142 9.69 -4.54 15.31
CA ALA A 142 10.90 -3.73 15.17
C ALA A 142 11.66 -4.03 13.87
N GLU A 143 11.50 -5.22 13.31
CA GLU A 143 12.12 -5.69 12.07
C GLU A 143 11.44 -5.07 10.83
N ALA A 144 10.23 -4.54 10.97
CA ALA A 144 9.50 -3.85 9.90
C ALA A 144 9.77 -2.34 9.87
N LEU A 145 10.69 -1.85 10.72
CA LEU A 145 11.12 -0.46 10.77
C LEU A 145 12.48 -0.30 10.09
N THR A 146 12.52 0.56 9.07
CA THR A 146 13.74 0.98 8.40
C THR A 146 14.35 2.15 9.16
N ALA A 147 15.63 2.05 9.52
CA ALA A 147 16.35 3.14 10.18
C ALA A 147 16.67 4.25 9.18
N LEU A 148 16.31 5.49 9.52
CA LEU A 148 16.72 6.69 8.80
C LEU A 148 18.08 7.13 9.35
N ARG A 149 19.05 7.35 8.46
CA ARG A 149 20.43 7.65 8.85
C ARG A 149 20.94 8.92 8.17
N VAL A 150 21.49 9.82 8.96
CA VAL A 150 22.17 11.03 8.48
C VAL A 150 23.59 11.01 9.01
N GLN A 151 24.58 11.10 8.12
CA GLN A 151 26.01 11.02 8.47
C GLN A 151 26.38 9.77 9.31
N GLY A 152 25.66 8.67 9.13
CA GLY A 152 25.88 7.42 9.86
C GLY A 152 25.16 7.31 11.21
N GLU A 153 24.56 8.39 11.70
CA GLU A 153 23.75 8.37 12.91
C GLU A 153 22.28 8.05 12.60
N THR A 154 21.64 7.24 13.45
CA THR A 154 20.21 6.94 13.30
C THR A 154 19.38 8.07 13.87
N VAL A 155 18.69 8.80 12.99
CA VAL A 155 17.90 9.99 13.34
C VAL A 155 16.42 9.66 13.57
N GLY A 156 15.97 8.49 13.11
CA GLY A 156 14.61 8.03 13.29
C GLY A 156 14.35 6.68 12.63
N TYR A 157 13.09 6.29 12.63
CA TYR A 157 12.63 5.03 12.03
C TYR A 157 11.40 5.27 11.18
N LEU A 158 11.37 4.64 10.02
CA LEU A 158 10.27 4.68 9.06
C LEU A 158 9.69 3.28 8.90
N GLY A 159 8.39 3.15 9.06
CA GLY A 159 7.67 1.88 8.97
C GLY A 159 6.53 1.93 7.97
N LEU A 160 6.19 0.78 7.41
CA LEU A 160 5.02 0.61 6.54
C LEU A 160 4.22 -0.61 6.99
N VAL A 161 2.96 -0.39 7.37
CA VAL A 161 2.02 -1.50 7.61
C VAL A 161 1.79 -2.21 6.29
N PRO A 162 2.00 -3.54 6.13
CA PRO A 162 1.84 -4.22 4.84
C PRO A 162 0.37 -4.38 4.41
N GLN A 163 0.10 -4.52 3.12
CA GLN A 163 -1.23 -4.84 2.60
C GLN A 163 -1.56 -6.29 3.00
N LYS A 164 -2.75 -6.49 3.58
CA LYS A 164 -3.21 -7.83 3.99
C LYS A 164 -4.31 -8.39 3.09
N ASN A 165 -5.13 -7.54 2.46
CA ASN A 165 -6.31 -7.96 1.73
C ASN A 165 -6.35 -7.39 0.31
N LEU A 166 -6.51 -8.27 -0.68
CA LEU A 166 -6.68 -7.88 -2.09
C LEU A 166 -8.05 -7.30 -2.42
N ALA A 167 -9.08 -7.58 -1.60
CA ALA A 167 -10.42 -7.02 -1.80
C ALA A 167 -10.39 -5.48 -1.78
N ASP A 168 -9.63 -4.91 -0.84
CA ASP A 168 -9.41 -3.47 -0.72
C ASP A 168 -8.71 -2.87 -1.95
N VAL A 169 -7.85 -3.64 -2.63
CA VAL A 169 -7.10 -3.18 -3.81
C VAL A 169 -7.87 -3.40 -5.12
N ARG A 170 -8.66 -4.48 -5.23
CA ARG A 170 -9.46 -4.80 -6.43
C ARG A 170 -10.75 -3.99 -6.54
N GLN A 171 -11.36 -3.59 -5.42
CA GLN A 171 -12.48 -2.63 -5.44
C GLN A 171 -12.11 -1.34 -6.19
N LEU A 172 -10.85 -0.92 -6.18
CA LEU A 172 -10.39 0.26 -6.91
C LEU A 172 -10.41 0.06 -8.43
N ARG A 173 -9.99 -1.11 -8.94
CA ARG A 173 -10.02 -1.39 -10.39
C ARG A 173 -11.46 -1.48 -10.90
N PHE A 174 -12.34 -2.12 -10.12
CA PHE A 174 -13.75 -2.22 -10.45
C PHE A 174 -14.45 -0.84 -10.52
N LEU A 175 -14.14 0.07 -9.58
CA LEU A 175 -14.64 1.46 -9.63
C LEU A 175 -14.05 2.28 -10.78
N LYS A 176 -12.84 1.94 -11.24
CA LYS A 176 -12.19 2.59 -12.39
C LYS A 176 -12.77 2.12 -13.73
N GLU A 177 -13.19 0.86 -13.80
CA GLU A 177 -13.76 0.23 -15.01
C GLU A 177 -15.28 0.47 -15.16
N GLN A 178 -16.02 0.73 -14.07
CA GLN A 178 -17.47 1.01 -14.11
C GLN A 178 -17.85 2.48 -14.37
N LYS A 179 -16.89 3.36 -14.66
CA LYS A 179 -17.13 4.77 -15.03
C LYS A 179 -16.89 5.05 -16.52
N LEU A 180 -17.25 4.10 -17.38
CA LEU A 180 -17.55 4.39 -18.80
C LEU A 180 -19.05 4.57 -18.97
#